data_AF-A0A7H4MKV2-F1
#
_entry.id   AF-A0A7H4MKV2-F1
#
_cell.length_a   1.000
_cell.length_b   1.000
_cell.length_c   1.000
_cell.angle_alpha   90.00
_cell.angle_beta   90.00
_cell.angle_gamma   90.00
#
_symmetry.space_group_name_H-M   'P 1'
#
loop_
_entity.id
_entity.type
_entity.pdbx_description
1 polymer ?
#
loop_
_entity_poly.entity_id
_entity_poly.type
_entity_poly.pdbx_seq_one_letter_code
_entity_poly.pdbx_strand_id
1 'polypeptide(L)'
;MLSRTQPRPPGEPRLPLDAIQNPIIDAYLAALPDGVAPRILASRTAFVADSHAHALQVAEPGLRKQATQHRAAGHTIEGDSVTDYLQQLDAHVGDPEHVIASLAQDSVLARATDISFQVHSVEPSHRDTLRSIELIAQHIAPTSDKESP
;
A
#
# COMPACT_ATOMS: atom_id res chain seq x y z
N MET A 1 -14.43 -2.95 -0.51
CA MET A 1 -13.02 -2.96 -0.94
C MET A 1 -12.50 -1.54 -0.88
N LEU A 2 -11.38 -1.34 -0.18
CA LEU A 2 -10.69 -0.06 -0.07
C LEU A 2 -9.61 0.02 -1.15
N SER A 3 -9.52 1.18 -1.82
CA SER A 3 -8.55 1.41 -2.89
C SER A 3 -7.12 1.37 -2.36
N ARG A 4 -6.17 1.04 -3.24
CA ARG A 4 -4.73 1.09 -2.92
C ARG A 4 -4.15 2.49 -2.84
N THR A 5 -4.87 3.49 -3.35
CA THR A 5 -4.52 4.90 -3.24
C THR A 5 -5.77 5.76 -3.35
N GLN A 6 -5.76 6.96 -2.76
CA GLN A 6 -6.85 7.92 -2.86
C GLN A 6 -6.30 9.34 -3.11
N PRO A 7 -7.05 10.19 -3.85
CA PRO A 7 -6.72 11.60 -3.98
C PRO A 7 -6.63 12.27 -2.60
N ARG A 8 -5.58 13.04 -2.37
CA ARG A 8 -5.44 13.81 -1.13
C ARG A 8 -6.31 15.06 -1.18
N PRO A 9 -6.92 15.46 -0.05
CA PRO A 9 -7.57 16.76 0.06
C PRO A 9 -6.58 17.91 -0.24
N PRO A 10 -7.07 19.04 -0.79
CA PRO A 10 -6.23 20.23 -0.96
C PRO A 10 -5.60 20.67 0.35
N GLY A 11 -4.30 20.96 0.33
CA GLY A 11 -3.55 21.38 1.53
C GLY A 11 -2.98 20.24 2.38
N GLU A 12 -3.32 18.99 2.08
CA GLU A 12 -2.86 17.82 2.84
C GLU A 12 -2.19 16.75 1.94
N PRO A 13 -1.16 17.10 1.14
CA PRO A 13 -0.58 16.19 0.14
C PRO A 13 0.10 14.95 0.73
N ARG A 14 0.41 14.96 2.03
CA ARG A 14 1.04 13.86 2.76
C ARG A 14 0.09 13.12 3.70
N LEU A 15 -1.22 13.39 3.65
CA LEU A 15 -2.18 12.66 4.47
C LEU A 15 -2.04 11.16 4.13
N PRO A 16 -1.77 10.31 5.15
CA PRO A 16 -1.58 8.89 4.92
C PRO A 16 -2.92 8.25 4.53
N LEU A 17 -2.84 7.17 3.74
CA LEU A 17 -4.03 6.53 3.18
C LEU A 17 -5.00 6.03 4.25
N ASP A 18 -4.47 5.54 5.36
CA ASP A 18 -5.25 4.99 6.46
C ASP A 18 -6.12 6.06 7.14
N ALA A 19 -5.61 7.29 7.29
CA ALA A 19 -6.37 8.43 7.78
C ALA A 19 -7.54 8.80 6.86
N ILE A 20 -7.39 8.61 5.54
CA ILE A 20 -8.48 8.84 4.58
C ILE A 20 -9.51 7.69 4.64
N GLN A 21 -9.05 6.46 4.85
CA GLN A 21 -9.87 5.26 4.74
C GLN A 21 -10.58 4.87 6.03
N ASN A 22 -10.02 5.18 7.21
CA ASN A 22 -10.65 4.88 8.49
C ASN A 22 -12.07 5.46 8.63
N PRO A 23 -12.33 6.74 8.27
CA PRO A 23 -13.69 7.27 8.27
C PRO A 23 -14.67 6.52 7.35
N ILE A 24 -14.17 5.95 6.24
CA ILE A 24 -14.99 5.13 5.33
C ILE A 24 -15.36 3.80 6.02
N ILE A 25 -14.41 3.19 6.74
CA ILE A 25 -14.67 1.98 7.52
C ILE A 25 -15.65 2.27 8.65
N ASP A 26 -15.50 3.39 9.36
CA ASP A 26 -16.41 3.80 10.43
C ASP A 26 -17.85 3.93 9.92
N ALA A 27 -18.03 4.62 8.79
CA ALA A 27 -19.34 4.76 8.15
C ALA A 27 -19.92 3.40 7.70
N TYR A 28 -19.08 2.51 7.15
CA TYR A 28 -19.50 1.16 6.78
C TYR A 28 -19.97 0.34 7.99
N LEU A 29 -19.20 0.34 9.07
CA LEU A 29 -19.54 -0.40 10.29
C LEU A 29 -20.80 0.17 10.97
N ALA A 30 -20.96 1.49 10.99
CA ALA A 30 -22.16 2.14 11.55
C ALA A 30 -23.44 1.83 10.75
N ALA A 31 -23.31 1.60 9.44
CA ALA A 31 -24.43 1.24 8.57
C ALA A 31 -24.68 -0.28 8.49
N LEU A 32 -23.82 -1.10 9.10
CA LEU A 32 -23.92 -2.55 9.03
C LEU A 32 -25.07 -3.04 9.94
N PRO A 33 -26.01 -3.87 9.43
CA PRO A 33 -27.07 -4.41 10.26
C PRO A 33 -26.54 -5.27 11.40
N ASP A 34 -27.26 -5.25 12.53
CA ASP A 34 -26.93 -6.08 13.69
C ASP A 34 -26.79 -7.57 13.32
N GLY A 35 -25.73 -8.19 13.81
CA GLY A 35 -25.44 -9.62 13.58
C GLY A 35 -24.78 -9.96 12.24
N VAL A 36 -24.53 -8.99 11.36
CA VAL A 36 -23.78 -9.20 10.12
C VAL A 36 -22.28 -9.02 10.37
N ALA A 37 -21.47 -10.02 10.01
CA ALA A 37 -20.01 -9.92 10.10
C ALA A 37 -19.46 -8.97 9.00
N PRO A 38 -18.56 -8.02 9.34
CA PRO A 38 -17.98 -7.11 8.35
C PRO A 38 -17.09 -7.85 7.34
N ARG A 39 -16.98 -7.32 6.12
CA ARG A 39 -16.06 -7.79 5.08
C ARG A 39 -15.34 -6.61 4.45
N ILE A 40 -14.06 -6.46 4.76
CA ILE A 40 -13.25 -5.30 4.40
C ILE A 40 -11.97 -5.79 3.74
N LEU A 41 -11.94 -5.74 2.40
CA LEU A 41 -10.72 -5.98 1.63
C LEU A 41 -9.91 -4.68 1.52
N ALA A 42 -8.71 -4.65 2.07
CA ALA A 42 -7.72 -3.59 1.85
C ALA A 42 -6.85 -3.95 0.64
N SER A 43 -6.92 -3.14 -0.42
CA SER A 43 -5.98 -3.29 -1.54
C SER A 43 -4.76 -2.42 -1.31
N ARG A 44 -3.54 -2.92 -1.56
CA ARG A 44 -2.27 -2.21 -1.37
C ARG A 44 -1.33 -2.41 -2.53
N THR A 45 -0.49 -1.42 -2.80
CA THR A 45 0.65 -1.58 -3.71
C THR A 45 1.82 -2.12 -2.89
N ALA A 46 2.36 -3.29 -3.24
CA ALA A 46 3.53 -3.82 -2.56
C ALA A 46 4.50 -4.50 -3.54
N PHE A 47 5.80 -4.29 -3.33
CA PHE A 47 6.86 -5.02 -4.02
C PHE A 47 7.99 -5.34 -3.05
N VAL A 48 8.29 -6.63 -2.92
CA VAL A 48 9.29 -7.15 -1.99
C VAL A 48 10.44 -7.74 -2.79
N ALA A 49 11.66 -7.34 -2.49
CA ALA A 49 12.87 -7.91 -3.08
C ALA A 49 13.82 -8.43 -1.99
N ASP A 50 14.87 -9.15 -2.38
CA ASP A 50 15.84 -9.69 -1.42
C ASP A 50 16.67 -8.61 -0.70
N SER A 51 16.67 -7.36 -1.20
CA SER A 51 17.27 -6.21 -0.51
C SER A 51 16.48 -4.93 -0.76
N HIS A 52 16.45 -4.04 0.24
CA HIS A 52 15.78 -2.74 0.11
C HIS A 52 16.32 -1.91 -1.07
N ALA A 53 17.65 -1.86 -1.24
CA ALA A 53 18.28 -1.11 -2.33
C ALA A 53 17.83 -1.60 -3.71
N HIS A 54 17.76 -2.92 -3.92
CA HIS A 54 17.26 -3.48 -5.16
C HIS A 54 15.77 -3.19 -5.36
N ALA A 55 14.96 -3.29 -4.31
CA ALA A 55 13.54 -2.97 -4.37
C ALA A 55 13.29 -1.54 -4.84
N LEU A 56 14.03 -0.57 -4.29
CA LEU A 56 13.95 0.83 -4.69
C LEU A 56 14.38 1.05 -6.15
N GLN A 57 15.48 0.41 -6.56
CA GLN A 57 15.98 0.50 -7.93
C GLN A 57 14.93 0.01 -8.95
N VAL A 58 14.26 -1.10 -8.65
CA VAL A 58 13.22 -1.65 -9.52
C VAL A 58 11.98 -0.74 -9.56
N ALA A 59 11.59 -0.16 -8.43
CA ALA A 59 10.36 0.64 -8.34
C ALA A 59 10.48 2.06 -8.88
N GLU A 60 11.68 2.65 -8.88
CA GLU A 60 11.87 4.06 -9.21
C GLU A 60 11.27 4.48 -10.58
N PRO A 61 11.50 3.75 -11.70
CA PRO A 61 10.99 4.18 -12.99
C PRO A 61 9.46 4.24 -13.04
N GLY A 62 8.79 3.21 -12.50
CA GLY A 62 7.33 3.13 -12.44
C GLY A 62 6.72 4.21 -11.55
N LEU A 63 7.29 4.42 -10.36
CA LEU A 63 6.82 5.44 -9.42
C LEU A 63 7.04 6.85 -9.94
N ARG A 64 8.16 7.13 -10.61
CA ARG A 64 8.43 8.43 -11.25
C ARG A 64 7.42 8.73 -12.37
N LYS A 65 7.10 7.72 -13.18
CA LYS A 65 6.08 7.83 -14.23
C LYS A 65 4.70 8.09 -13.64
N GLN A 66 4.32 7.37 -12.58
CA GLN A 66 3.06 7.60 -11.88
C GLN A 66 3.00 9.01 -11.25
N ALA A 67 4.06 9.45 -10.57
CA ALA A 67 4.14 10.81 -10.02
C ALA A 67 3.93 11.88 -11.11
N THR A 68 4.54 11.68 -12.29
CA THR A 68 4.36 12.57 -13.45
C THR A 68 2.91 12.59 -13.93
N GLN A 69 2.26 11.43 -14.02
CA GLN A 69 0.85 11.31 -14.44
C GLN A 69 -0.09 11.97 -13.42
N HIS A 70 0.14 11.77 -12.12
CA HIS A 70 -0.65 12.40 -11.06
C HIS A 70 -0.50 13.93 -11.09
N ARG A 71 0.72 14.46 -11.28
CA ARG A 71 0.98 15.89 -11.47
C ARG A 71 0.24 16.44 -12.70
N ALA A 72 0.28 15.73 -13.82
CA ALA A 72 -0.44 16.11 -15.03
C ALA A 72 -1.97 16.10 -14.85
N ALA A 73 -2.49 15.25 -13.96
CA ALA A 73 -3.90 15.21 -13.58
C ALA A 73 -4.29 16.29 -12.54
N GLY A 74 -3.36 17.16 -12.13
CA GLY A 74 -3.62 18.26 -11.19
C GLY A 74 -3.44 17.89 -9.71
N HIS A 75 -2.89 16.71 -9.40
CA HIS A 75 -2.55 16.33 -8.03
C HIS A 75 -1.18 16.87 -7.63
N THR A 76 -1.02 17.22 -6.35
CA THR A 76 0.28 17.61 -5.79
C THR A 76 1.06 16.35 -5.42
N ILE A 77 2.26 16.20 -5.98
CA ILE A 77 3.26 15.23 -5.54
C ILE A 77 4.54 16.01 -5.28
N GLU A 78 5.02 15.98 -4.04
CA GLU A 78 6.22 16.66 -3.57
C GLU A 78 7.47 15.80 -3.74
N GLY A 79 8.65 16.43 -3.84
CA GLY A 79 9.93 15.73 -3.95
C GLY A 79 10.15 15.03 -5.29
N ASP A 80 11.34 14.49 -5.50
CA ASP A 80 11.71 13.85 -6.78
C ASP A 80 12.56 12.56 -6.61
N SER A 81 12.60 12.04 -5.39
CA SER A 81 13.21 10.75 -5.09
C SER A 81 12.17 9.63 -5.06
N VAL A 82 12.63 8.39 -5.27
CA VAL A 82 11.77 7.21 -5.12
C VAL A 82 11.10 7.15 -3.74
N THR A 83 11.84 7.51 -2.68
CA THR A 83 11.34 7.52 -1.30
C THR A 83 10.24 8.56 -1.09
N ASP A 84 10.34 9.74 -1.72
CA ASP A 84 9.26 10.75 -1.68
C ASP A 84 7.97 10.20 -2.33
N TYR A 85 8.13 9.44 -3.42
CA TYR A 85 7.00 8.88 -4.15
C TYR A 85 6.32 7.74 -3.40
N LEU A 86 7.06 6.88 -2.68
CA LEU A 86 6.49 5.72 -1.97
C LEU A 86 5.36 6.11 -1.02
N GLN A 87 5.59 7.12 -0.17
CA GLN A 87 4.59 7.57 0.80
C GLN A 87 3.37 8.20 0.12
N GLN A 88 3.59 9.02 -0.91
CA GLN A 88 2.51 9.77 -1.56
C GLN A 88 1.69 8.93 -2.55
N LEU A 89 2.27 7.84 -3.05
CA LEU A 89 1.62 6.88 -3.95
C LEU A 89 1.19 5.59 -3.25
N ASP A 90 1.30 5.53 -1.93
CA ASP A 90 0.85 4.42 -1.09
C ASP A 90 1.48 3.07 -1.49
N ALA A 91 2.78 3.09 -1.76
CA ALA A 91 3.54 1.93 -2.20
C ALA A 91 4.47 1.41 -1.09
N HIS A 92 4.27 0.15 -0.71
CA HIS A 92 5.09 -0.57 0.26
C HIS A 92 6.20 -1.33 -0.47
N VAL A 93 7.39 -0.73 -0.55
CA VAL A 93 8.52 -1.27 -1.33
C VAL A 93 9.75 -1.44 -0.47
N GLY A 94 10.37 -2.62 -0.51
CA GLY A 94 11.58 -2.89 0.25
C GLY A 94 11.96 -4.36 0.28
N ASP A 95 12.86 -4.71 1.20
CA ASP A 95 12.99 -6.08 1.66
C ASP A 95 11.85 -6.44 2.64
N PRO A 96 11.74 -7.70 3.09
CA PRO A 96 10.64 -8.12 3.96
C PRO A 96 10.51 -7.27 5.23
N GLU A 97 11.61 -6.92 5.89
CA GLU A 97 11.57 -6.14 7.14
C GLU A 97 11.02 -4.73 6.91
N HIS A 98 11.48 -4.06 5.86
CA HIS A 98 11.01 -2.72 5.50
C HIS A 98 9.52 -2.74 5.11
N VAL A 99 9.08 -3.76 4.37
CA VAL A 99 7.68 -3.87 3.95
C VAL A 99 6.77 -4.18 5.13
N ILE A 100 7.17 -5.05 6.06
CA ILE A 100 6.43 -5.30 7.32
C ILE A 100 6.33 -4.02 8.13
N ALA A 101 7.44 -3.30 8.33
CA ALA A 101 7.46 -2.07 9.10
C ALA A 101 6.61 -0.96 8.46
N SER A 102 6.53 -0.92 7.13
CA SER A 102 5.67 0.00 6.39
C SER A 102 4.18 -0.37 6.50
N LEU A 103 3.84 -1.65 6.36
CA LEU A 103 2.45 -2.14 6.50
C LEU A 103 1.94 -1.99 7.94
N ALA A 104 2.79 -2.17 8.94
CA ALA A 104 2.43 -1.99 10.36
C ALA A 104 2.04 -0.55 10.72
N GLN A 105 2.39 0.44 9.90
CA GLN A 105 1.95 1.83 10.09
C GLN A 105 0.54 2.09 9.54
N ASP A 106 -0.02 1.16 8.77
CA ASP A 106 -1.34 1.31 8.17
C ASP A 106 -2.41 0.74 9.09
N SER A 107 -3.06 1.64 9.84
CA SER A 107 -4.07 1.28 10.84
C SER A 107 -5.34 0.65 10.24
N VAL A 108 -5.57 0.75 8.92
CA VAL A 108 -6.67 0.05 8.25
C VAL A 108 -6.46 -1.46 8.26
N LEU A 109 -5.21 -1.94 8.24
CA LEU A 109 -4.93 -3.37 8.15
C LEU A 109 -5.40 -4.14 9.38
N ALA A 110 -5.40 -3.51 10.57
CA ALA A 110 -5.98 -4.07 11.79
C ALA A 110 -7.52 -4.20 11.73
N ARG A 111 -8.16 -3.56 10.76
CA ARG A 111 -9.62 -3.54 10.57
C ARG A 111 -10.06 -4.29 9.30
N ALA A 112 -9.10 -4.68 8.46
CA ALA A 112 -9.35 -5.40 7.24
C ALA A 112 -9.56 -6.88 7.54
N THR A 113 -10.50 -7.51 6.83
CA THR A 113 -10.68 -8.97 6.87
C THR A 113 -9.82 -9.69 5.85
N ASP A 114 -9.43 -8.97 4.81
CA ASP A 114 -8.67 -9.50 3.68
C ASP A 114 -7.71 -8.42 3.17
N ILE A 115 -6.55 -8.84 2.67
CA ILE A 115 -5.58 -7.96 2.00
C ILE A 115 -5.27 -8.47 0.60
N SER A 116 -5.13 -7.55 -0.36
CA SER A 116 -4.63 -7.87 -1.70
C SER A 116 -3.48 -6.95 -2.10
N PHE A 117 -2.46 -7.53 -2.73
CA PHE A 117 -1.30 -6.80 -3.21
C PHE A 117 -1.29 -6.66 -4.73
N GLN A 118 -0.88 -5.49 -5.21
CA GLN A 118 -0.68 -5.18 -6.63
C GLN A 118 0.72 -4.62 -6.86
N VAL A 119 1.38 -5.01 -7.96
CA VAL A 119 2.73 -4.54 -8.34
C VAL A 119 2.73 -3.52 -9.48
N HIS A 120 1.55 -3.14 -10.00
CA HIS A 120 1.44 -2.38 -11.27
C HIS A 120 2.22 -1.05 -11.29
N SER A 121 2.33 -0.37 -10.15
CA SER A 121 3.04 0.92 -10.05
C SER A 121 4.56 0.78 -10.07
N VAL A 122 5.09 -0.42 -9.84
CA VAL A 122 6.53 -0.72 -9.78
C VAL A 122 7.07 -1.17 -11.13
N GLU A 123 6.21 -1.70 -12.02
CA GLU A 123 6.58 -2.28 -13.33
C GLU A 123 7.79 -3.27 -13.25
N PRO A 124 7.82 -4.24 -12.30
CA PRO A 124 8.95 -5.15 -12.13
C PRO A 124 9.06 -6.15 -13.30
N SER A 125 10.25 -6.75 -13.47
CA SER A 125 10.41 -7.86 -14.42
C SER A 125 9.55 -9.07 -13.99
N HIS A 126 9.32 -10.01 -14.91
CA HIS A 126 8.59 -11.24 -14.57
C HIS A 126 9.28 -12.03 -13.44
N ARG A 127 10.62 -12.11 -13.48
CA ARG A 127 11.41 -12.79 -12.45
C ARG A 127 11.24 -12.12 -11.09
N ASP A 128 11.31 -10.79 -11.07
CA ASP A 128 11.16 -10.01 -9.85
C ASP A 128 9.74 -10.10 -9.29
N THR A 129 8.73 -10.15 -10.17
CA THR A 129 7.33 -10.38 -9.78
C THR A 129 7.17 -11.72 -9.07
N LEU A 130 7.70 -12.80 -9.65
CA LEU A 130 7.62 -14.13 -9.03
C LEU A 130 8.36 -14.16 -7.69
N ARG A 131 9.56 -13.57 -7.62
CA ARG A 131 10.33 -13.51 -6.38
C ARG A 131 9.60 -12.69 -5.29
N SER A 132 8.97 -11.58 -5.68
CA SER A 132 8.16 -10.78 -4.75
C SER A 132 6.96 -11.56 -4.22
N ILE A 133 6.30 -12.38 -5.04
CA ILE A 133 5.18 -13.23 -4.59
C ILE A 133 5.67 -14.25 -3.56
N GLU A 134 6.81 -14.90 -3.81
CA GLU A 134 7.42 -15.84 -2.85
C GLU A 134 7.73 -15.15 -1.52
N LEU A 135 8.37 -13.98 -1.54
CA LEU A 135 8.73 -13.22 -0.34
C LEU A 135 7.50 -12.74 0.43
N ILE A 136 6.45 -12.29 -0.27
CA ILE A 136 5.16 -11.94 0.35
C ILE A 136 4.56 -13.14 1.06
N ALA A 137 4.50 -14.30 0.40
CA ALA A 137 3.94 -15.52 0.96
C ALA A 137 4.74 -16.06 2.15
N GLN A 138 6.07 -15.92 2.13
CA GLN A 138 6.96 -16.46 3.18
C GLN A 138 7.08 -15.56 4.41
N HIS A 139 7.03 -14.23 4.23
CA HIS A 139 7.40 -13.29 5.29
C HIS A 139 6.26 -12.35 5.70
N ILE A 140 5.43 -11.92 4.74
CA ILE A 140 4.41 -10.91 5.00
C ILE A 140 3.13 -11.58 5.51
N ALA A 141 2.57 -12.52 4.75
CA ALA A 141 1.31 -13.19 5.09
C ALA A 141 1.32 -13.87 6.48
N PRO A 142 2.36 -14.63 6.89
CA PRO A 142 2.38 -15.30 8.19
C PRO A 142 2.47 -14.33 9.39
N THR A 143 2.88 -13.08 9.15
CA THR A 143 2.94 -12.04 10.17
C THR A 143 1.57 -11.39 10.36
N SER A 144 0.78 -11.28 9.29
CA SER A 144 -0.59 -10.73 9.33
C SER A 144 -1.58 -11.62 10.08
N ASP A 145 -1.36 -12.95 10.13
CA ASP A 145 -2.26 -13.89 10.81
C ASP A 145 -2.08 -13.94 12.34
N LYS A 146 -0.97 -13.40 12.87
CA LYS A 146 -0.60 -13.57 14.30
C LYS A 146 -1.34 -12.65 15.27
N GLU A 147 -2.23 -11.78 14.80
CA GLU A 147 -3.01 -10.84 15.63
C GLU A 147 -4.49 -11.24 15.83
N SER A 148 -4.87 -12.49 15.55
CA SER A 148 -6.19 -13.01 15.94
C SER A 148 -6.12 -13.74 17.29
N PRO A 149 -6.64 -13.18 18.40
CA PRO A 149 -6.90 -13.93 19.63
C PRO A 149 -8.06 -14.93 19.48
#